data_AF-A0A0W0VEI6-F1
#
_entry.id   AF-A0A0W0VEI6-F1
#
_cell.length_a   1.000
_cell.length_b   1.000
_cell.length_c   1.000
_cell.angle_alpha   90.00
_cell.angle_beta   90.00
_cell.angle_gamma   90.00
#
_symmetry.space_group_name_H-M   'P 1'
#
loop_
_entity.id
_entity.type
_entity.pdbx_description
1 polymer ?
#
loop_
_entity_poly.entity_id
_entity_poly.type
_entity_poly.pdbx_seq_one_letter_code
_entity_poly.pdbx_strand_id
1 'polypeptide(L)'
;MQAKVEAVGSYLTQATGNRVDFFNIGGLAKQRTRESLMGLWSHYSWRELFIRGGMLSFTFFCAWVAANSCEDEQCSSLERGAAGAAFGFVSSHLLAMGPTLWRRHRISIETDVIKGQVEVVLGVLNQKFNPESILFEDSIKLIASARRIAESISNLQLPVHKRGDAIQNLIKKKQLMRELYNSVEDLLNLDAVEIAVAKDKFEQTTTALGNLKEKLSVLVEAETPKPKNL
;
A
#
# COMPACT_ATOMS: atom_id res chain seq x y z
N MET A 1 -12.26 27.90 1.11
CA MET A 1 -11.22 27.61 0.09
C MET A 1 -10.53 26.26 0.35
N GLN A 2 -10.16 25.94 1.61
CA GLN A 2 -9.65 24.61 2.02
C GLN A 2 -10.51 23.42 1.56
N ALA A 3 -11.84 23.50 1.65
CA ALA A 3 -12.74 22.41 1.22
C ALA A 3 -12.66 22.08 -0.28
N LYS A 4 -12.33 23.06 -1.14
CA LYS A 4 -12.12 22.81 -2.58
C LYS A 4 -10.73 22.22 -2.87
N VAL A 5 -9.76 22.42 -1.99
CA VAL A 5 -8.39 21.91 -2.13
C VAL A 5 -8.32 20.43 -1.73
N GLU A 6 -9.03 20.04 -0.66
CA GLU A 6 -9.18 18.63 -0.25
C GLU A 6 -9.89 17.80 -1.33
N ALA A 7 -10.92 18.36 -1.97
CA ALA A 7 -11.69 17.70 -3.03
C ALA A 7 -10.88 17.43 -4.32
N VAL A 8 -9.89 18.27 -4.64
CA VAL A 8 -9.04 18.05 -5.82
C VAL A 8 -7.90 17.07 -5.51
N GLY A 9 -7.39 17.10 -4.27
CA GLY A 9 -6.39 16.14 -3.79
C GLY A 9 -6.93 14.70 -3.77
N SER A 10 -8.17 14.50 -3.33
CA SER A 10 -8.83 13.20 -3.38
C SER A 10 -9.10 12.73 -4.81
N TYR A 11 -9.55 13.63 -5.70
CA TYR A 11 -9.84 13.30 -7.10
C TYR A 11 -8.61 12.83 -7.90
N LEU A 12 -7.45 13.48 -7.69
CA LEU A 12 -6.19 13.07 -8.32
C LEU A 12 -5.61 11.79 -7.73
N THR A 13 -5.91 11.49 -6.46
CA THR A 13 -5.49 10.24 -5.80
C THR A 13 -6.36 9.05 -6.25
N GLN A 14 -7.65 9.29 -6.52
CA GLN A 14 -8.56 8.31 -7.11
C GLN A 14 -8.25 8.00 -8.58
N ALA A 15 -7.90 9.00 -9.40
CA ALA A 15 -7.59 8.82 -10.81
C ALA A 15 -6.36 7.90 -11.08
N THR A 16 -5.47 7.75 -10.09
CA THR A 16 -4.26 6.93 -10.19
C THR A 16 -4.35 5.64 -9.35
N GLY A 17 -5.56 5.29 -8.89
CA GLY A 17 -5.80 4.08 -8.10
C GLY A 17 -5.09 4.08 -6.74
N ASN A 18 -5.05 5.22 -6.05
CA ASN A 18 -4.31 5.43 -4.80
C ASN A 18 -2.80 5.15 -4.89
N ARG A 19 -2.25 5.06 -6.11
CA ARG A 19 -0.80 5.05 -6.32
C ARG A 19 -0.37 6.50 -6.39
N VAL A 20 0.41 6.93 -5.40
CA VAL A 20 1.09 8.25 -5.41
C VAL A 20 1.74 8.40 -6.77
N ASP A 21 1.20 9.31 -7.57
CA ASP A 21 1.54 9.46 -8.98
C ASP A 21 2.98 9.98 -9.07
N PHE A 22 3.92 9.06 -9.34
CA PHE A 22 5.35 9.35 -9.30
C PHE A 22 5.82 10.22 -10.47
N PHE A 23 5.03 10.30 -11.53
CA PHE A 23 5.26 11.17 -12.67
C PHE A 23 4.64 12.57 -12.50
N ASN A 24 3.72 12.73 -11.54
CA ASN A 24 3.08 14.02 -11.24
C ASN A 24 3.81 14.80 -10.15
N ILE A 25 5.16 14.74 -10.14
CA ILE A 25 5.99 15.58 -9.26
C ILE A 25 5.71 17.06 -9.57
N GLY A 26 5.47 17.41 -10.84
CA GLY A 26 5.19 18.80 -11.25
C GLY A 26 3.83 19.34 -10.76
N GLY A 27 2.74 18.58 -10.91
CA GLY A 27 1.40 19.03 -10.51
C GLY A 27 1.18 19.02 -8.99
N LEU A 28 1.64 17.97 -8.29
CA LEU A 28 1.59 17.90 -6.83
C LEU A 28 2.57 18.87 -6.16
N ALA A 29 3.76 19.11 -6.74
CA ALA A 29 4.65 20.15 -6.23
C ALA A 29 4.05 21.52 -6.44
N LYS A 30 3.48 21.84 -7.61
CA LYS A 30 2.85 23.15 -7.89
C LYS A 30 1.62 23.43 -7.00
N GLN A 31 0.84 22.41 -6.65
CA GLN A 31 -0.27 22.55 -5.70
C GLN A 31 0.23 22.72 -4.25
N ARG A 32 1.30 22.03 -3.86
CA ARG A 32 1.82 22.03 -2.47
C ARG A 32 2.82 23.14 -2.17
N THR A 33 3.55 23.66 -3.16
CA THR A 33 4.42 24.85 -3.00
C THR A 33 3.61 26.14 -2.93
N ARG A 34 2.39 26.14 -3.47
CA ARG A 34 1.45 27.27 -3.32
C ARG A 34 1.00 27.47 -1.86
N GLU A 35 1.16 26.46 -1.00
CA GLU A 35 0.87 26.50 0.44
C GLU A 35 2.14 26.38 1.31
N SER A 36 3.13 27.26 1.06
CA SER A 36 4.24 27.62 1.96
C SER A 36 5.34 26.56 2.26
N LEU A 37 6.52 27.04 2.67
CA LEU A 37 7.61 26.26 3.26
C LEU A 37 7.15 25.38 4.45
N MET A 38 6.05 25.75 5.13
CA MET A 38 5.45 24.91 6.17
C MET A 38 4.77 23.64 5.60
N GLY A 39 4.26 23.70 4.36
CA GLY A 39 3.71 22.54 3.65
C GLY A 39 4.76 21.46 3.35
N LEU A 40 6.03 21.87 3.16
CA LEU A 40 7.14 20.91 3.05
C LEU A 40 7.35 20.14 4.36
N TRP A 41 7.14 20.78 5.50
CA TRP A 41 7.31 20.18 6.84
C TRP A 41 6.14 19.30 7.26
N SER A 42 4.91 19.64 6.86
CA SER A 42 3.71 18.85 7.19
C SER A 42 3.54 17.60 6.31
N HIS A 43 3.97 17.67 5.05
CA HIS A 43 3.75 16.61 4.06
C HIS A 43 4.93 15.66 3.84
N TYR A 44 6.14 16.05 4.21
CA TYR A 44 7.33 15.21 4.09
C TYR A 44 7.95 14.93 5.46
N SER A 45 8.38 13.68 5.64
CA SER A 45 9.24 13.36 6.78
C SER A 45 10.62 13.99 6.61
N TRP A 46 11.32 14.25 7.72
CA TRP A 46 12.72 14.72 7.70
C TRP A 46 13.64 13.87 6.80
N ARG A 47 13.44 12.55 6.82
CA ARG A 47 14.15 11.62 5.94
C ARG A 47 13.87 11.89 4.46
N GLU A 48 12.62 12.17 4.09
CA GLU A 48 12.25 12.47 2.70
C GLU A 48 12.78 13.82 2.24
N LEU A 49 12.78 14.82 3.13
CA LEU A 49 13.41 16.11 2.87
C LEU A 49 14.91 15.95 2.64
N PHE A 50 15.59 15.17 3.47
CA PHE A 50 17.02 14.88 3.31
C PHE A 50 17.33 14.20 1.98
N ILE A 51 16.55 13.19 1.60
CA ILE A 51 16.70 12.49 0.31
C ILE A 51 16.52 13.47 -0.86
N ARG A 52 15.48 14.30 -0.83
CA ARG A 52 15.21 15.29 -1.89
C ARG A 52 16.30 16.37 -1.97
N GLY A 53 16.77 16.85 -0.82
CA GLY A 53 17.90 17.77 -0.74
C GLY A 53 19.16 17.15 -1.34
N GLY A 54 19.47 15.90 -0.99
CA GLY A 54 20.59 15.15 -1.56
C GLY A 54 20.48 14.99 -3.08
N MET A 55 19.30 14.70 -3.62
CA MET A 55 19.08 14.63 -5.07
C MET A 55 19.35 15.96 -5.78
N LEU A 56 18.87 17.08 -5.21
CA LEU A 56 19.12 18.41 -5.78
C LEU A 56 20.61 18.77 -5.76
N SER A 57 21.27 18.54 -4.63
CA SER A 57 22.72 18.79 -4.49
C SER A 57 23.54 17.93 -5.46
N PHE A 58 23.19 16.65 -5.62
CA PHE A 58 23.86 15.75 -6.56
C PHE A 58 23.61 16.16 -8.02
N THR A 59 22.37 16.57 -8.35
CA THR A 59 22.02 17.10 -9.67
C THR A 59 22.86 18.32 -10.02
N PHE A 60 22.97 19.26 -9.07
CA PHE A 60 23.79 20.46 -9.23
C PHE A 60 25.27 20.13 -9.39
N PHE A 61 25.79 19.20 -8.59
CA PHE A 61 27.16 18.73 -8.69
C PHE A 61 27.47 18.12 -10.07
N CYS A 62 26.62 17.22 -10.58
CA CYS A 62 26.79 16.64 -11.90
C CYS A 62 26.71 17.69 -13.02
N ALA A 63 25.81 18.65 -12.91
CA ALA A 63 25.72 19.78 -13.85
C ALA A 63 27.01 20.61 -13.86
N TRP A 64 27.53 20.93 -12.67
CA TRP A 64 28.76 21.71 -12.51
C TRP A 64 29.98 20.97 -13.08
N VAL A 65 30.15 19.68 -12.78
CA VAL A 65 31.24 18.86 -13.33
C VAL A 65 31.12 18.77 -14.86
N ALA A 66 29.92 18.53 -15.40
CA ALA A 66 29.72 18.39 -16.84
C ALA A 66 29.94 19.71 -17.60
N ALA A 67 29.52 20.83 -17.03
CA ALA A 67 29.73 22.16 -17.61
C ALA A 67 31.22 22.55 -17.69
N ASN A 68 32.04 22.09 -16.74
CA ASN A 68 33.47 22.45 -16.63
C ASN A 68 34.43 21.36 -17.14
N SER A 69 33.93 20.30 -17.79
CA SER A 69 34.76 19.15 -18.22
C SER A 69 35.31 19.25 -19.64
N CYS A 70 35.22 20.41 -20.29
CA CYS A 70 35.87 20.66 -21.57
C CYS A 70 36.51 22.04 -21.59
N GLU A 71 37.75 22.06 -22.08
CA GLU A 71 38.58 23.24 -22.16
C GLU A 71 38.53 23.89 -23.56
N ASP A 72 37.94 23.21 -24.55
CA ASP A 72 37.77 23.73 -25.91
C ASP A 72 36.61 24.73 -26.00
N GLU A 73 36.84 25.89 -26.61
CA GLU A 73 35.82 26.95 -26.81
C GLU A 73 34.63 26.52 -27.70
N GLN A 74 34.76 25.41 -28.44
CA GLN A 74 33.67 24.87 -29.26
C GLN A 74 32.64 24.05 -28.44
N CYS A 75 32.95 23.73 -27.18
CA CYS A 75 32.04 23.02 -26.30
C CYS A 75 31.00 23.97 -25.67
N SER A 76 29.71 23.72 -25.91
CA SER A 76 28.63 24.42 -25.18
C SER A 76 28.59 23.95 -23.72
N SER A 77 29.03 24.81 -22.79
CA SER A 77 28.96 24.55 -21.35
C SER A 77 27.52 24.41 -20.85
N LEU A 78 26.58 25.10 -21.50
CA LEU A 78 25.15 25.04 -21.20
C LEU A 78 24.56 23.65 -21.50
N GLU A 79 24.81 23.12 -22.70
CA GLU A 79 24.28 21.81 -23.12
C GLU A 79 24.83 20.68 -22.26
N ARG A 80 26.13 20.74 -21.94
CA ARG A 80 26.78 19.75 -21.08
C ARG A 80 26.29 19.85 -19.64
N GLY A 81 26.15 21.07 -19.11
CA GLY A 81 25.57 21.29 -17.79
C GLY A 81 24.14 20.76 -17.68
N ALA A 82 23.32 20.98 -18.72
CA ALA A 82 21.96 20.44 -18.79
C ALA A 82 21.95 18.90 -18.87
N ALA A 83 22.84 18.30 -19.68
CA ALA A 83 22.97 16.84 -19.76
C ALA A 83 23.45 16.24 -18.42
N GLY A 84 24.42 16.88 -17.76
CA GLY A 84 24.90 16.50 -16.43
C GLY A 84 23.81 16.62 -15.37
N ALA A 85 23.00 17.68 -15.41
CA ALA A 85 21.84 17.83 -14.53
C ALA A 85 20.80 16.73 -14.77
N ALA A 86 20.47 16.43 -16.03
CA ALA A 86 19.52 15.37 -16.36
C ALA A 86 20.00 14.00 -15.83
N PHE A 87 21.27 13.67 -16.07
CA PHE A 87 21.88 12.45 -15.54
C PHE A 87 21.86 12.41 -14.01
N GLY A 88 22.29 13.49 -13.35
CA GLY A 88 22.32 13.59 -11.90
C GLY A 88 20.92 13.44 -11.28
N PHE A 89 19.91 14.07 -11.88
CA PHE A 89 18.52 13.94 -11.45
C PHE A 89 18.02 12.50 -11.62
N VAL A 90 18.17 11.90 -12.80
CA VAL A 90 17.65 10.56 -13.09
C VAL A 90 18.33 9.50 -12.21
N SER A 91 19.66 9.52 -12.12
CA SER A 91 20.42 8.54 -11.34
C SER A 91 20.11 8.64 -9.84
N SER A 92 20.11 9.84 -9.27
CA SER A 92 19.74 10.05 -7.86
C SER A 92 18.28 9.69 -7.58
N HIS A 93 17.38 9.97 -8.52
CA HIS A 93 15.98 9.58 -8.43
C HIS A 93 15.84 8.06 -8.43
N LEU A 94 16.47 7.35 -9.37
CA LEU A 94 16.43 5.88 -9.42
C LEU A 94 17.01 5.26 -8.15
N LEU A 95 18.13 5.76 -7.63
CA LEU A 95 18.74 5.27 -6.39
C LEU A 95 17.85 5.49 -5.16
N ALA A 96 17.22 6.66 -5.04
CA ALA A 96 16.33 6.98 -3.93
C ALA A 96 15.00 6.20 -4.00
N MET A 97 14.47 5.99 -5.20
CA MET A 97 13.11 5.52 -5.42
C MET A 97 13.05 4.02 -5.69
N GLY A 98 14.05 3.45 -6.37
CA GLY A 98 14.11 2.06 -6.78
C GLY A 98 13.87 1.08 -5.62
N PRO A 99 14.61 1.17 -4.51
CA PRO A 99 14.40 0.28 -3.36
C PRO A 99 12.98 0.37 -2.77
N THR A 100 12.40 1.57 -2.80
CA THR A 100 11.04 1.80 -2.31
C THR A 100 10.00 1.13 -3.21
N LEU A 101 10.16 1.23 -4.53
CA LEU A 101 9.28 0.58 -5.50
C LEU A 101 9.40 -0.94 -5.44
N TRP A 102 10.63 -1.45 -5.38
CA TRP A 102 10.90 -2.88 -5.22
C TRP A 102 10.22 -3.42 -3.95
N ARG A 103 10.41 -2.74 -2.81
CA ARG A 103 9.80 -3.17 -1.54
C ARG A 103 8.28 -3.22 -1.63
N ARG A 104 7.66 -2.22 -2.25
CA ARG A 104 6.19 -2.20 -2.44
C ARG A 104 5.73 -3.36 -3.32
N HIS A 105 6.42 -3.57 -4.44
CA HIS A 105 6.10 -4.65 -5.36
C HIS A 105 6.23 -6.02 -4.68
N ARG A 106 7.32 -6.24 -3.95
CA ARG A 106 7.55 -7.46 -3.17
C ARG A 106 6.44 -7.71 -2.14
N ILE A 107 6.05 -6.69 -1.36
CA ILE A 107 4.97 -6.84 -0.36
C ILE A 107 3.64 -7.16 -1.05
N SER A 108 3.36 -6.56 -2.21
CA SER A 108 2.16 -6.87 -3.01
C SER A 108 2.15 -8.33 -3.43
N ILE A 109 3.23 -8.81 -4.06
CA ILE A 109 3.35 -10.22 -4.49
C ILE A 109 3.20 -11.15 -3.29
N GLU A 110 3.90 -10.87 -2.17
CA GLU A 110 3.78 -11.70 -0.96
C GLU A 110 2.36 -11.73 -0.42
N THR A 111 1.58 -10.65 -0.56
CA THR A 111 0.17 -10.61 -0.14
C THR A 111 -0.71 -11.44 -1.08
N ASP A 112 -0.46 -11.37 -2.39
CA ASP A 112 -1.19 -12.16 -3.40
C ASP A 112 -0.91 -13.66 -3.25
N VAL A 113 0.33 -14.04 -2.89
CA VAL A 113 0.68 -15.43 -2.55
C VAL A 113 -0.12 -15.92 -1.35
N ILE A 114 -0.21 -15.13 -0.27
CA ILE A 114 -0.99 -15.51 0.92
C ILE A 114 -2.48 -15.64 0.56
N LYS A 115 -3.03 -14.74 -0.26
CA LYS A 115 -4.40 -14.87 -0.77
C LYS A 115 -4.61 -16.18 -1.52
N GLY A 116 -3.66 -16.56 -2.38
CA GLY A 116 -3.69 -17.86 -3.07
C GLY A 116 -3.69 -19.03 -2.09
N GLN A 117 -2.89 -18.96 -1.02
CA GLN A 117 -2.88 -19.99 0.04
C GLN A 117 -4.22 -20.08 0.76
N VAL A 118 -4.87 -18.95 1.07
CA VAL A 118 -6.22 -18.93 1.66
C VAL A 118 -7.22 -19.66 0.76
N GLU A 119 -7.23 -19.39 -0.55
CA GLU A 119 -8.16 -20.08 -1.47
C GLU A 119 -7.89 -21.59 -1.55
N VAL A 120 -6.63 -22.01 -1.50
CA VAL A 120 -6.27 -23.44 -1.44
C VAL A 120 -6.81 -24.08 -0.17
N VAL A 121 -6.57 -23.47 1.00
CA VAL A 121 -7.06 -23.97 2.29
C VAL A 121 -8.60 -24.05 2.31
N LEU A 122 -9.29 -23.02 1.81
CA LEU A 122 -10.75 -23.02 1.70
C LEU A 122 -11.26 -24.14 0.78
N GLY A 123 -10.55 -24.42 -0.32
CA GLY A 123 -10.86 -25.54 -1.19
C GLY A 123 -10.72 -26.90 -0.50
N VAL A 124 -9.67 -27.08 0.30
CA VAL A 124 -9.46 -28.30 1.10
C VAL A 124 -10.55 -28.45 2.17
N LEU A 125 -10.91 -27.38 2.87
CA LEU A 125 -12.00 -27.40 3.85
C LEU A 125 -13.32 -27.80 3.19
N ASN A 126 -13.61 -27.27 1.99
CA ASN A 126 -14.82 -27.62 1.25
C ASN A 126 -14.87 -29.11 0.83
N GLN A 127 -13.73 -29.75 0.62
CA GLN A 127 -13.65 -31.20 0.34
C GLN A 127 -13.72 -32.05 1.62
N LYS A 128 -13.20 -31.52 2.73
CA LYS A 128 -13.17 -32.22 4.03
C LYS A 128 -14.56 -32.29 4.66
N PHE A 129 -15.33 -31.21 4.56
CA PHE A 129 -16.72 -31.14 5.03
C PHE A 129 -17.65 -31.39 3.85
N ASN A 130 -18.00 -32.65 3.62
CA ASN A 130 -18.96 -33.08 2.59
C ASN A 130 -20.42 -32.90 3.05
N PRO A 131 -21.43 -33.00 2.15
CA PRO A 131 -22.85 -32.89 2.52
C PRO A 131 -23.32 -33.89 3.59
N GLU A 132 -22.60 -34.99 3.76
CA GLU A 132 -22.84 -36.01 4.77
C GLU A 132 -22.28 -35.63 6.17
N SER A 133 -21.51 -34.55 6.25
CA SER A 133 -20.94 -34.04 7.50
C SER A 133 -21.96 -33.20 8.28
N ILE A 134 -22.00 -33.41 9.59
CA ILE A 134 -22.85 -32.65 10.52
C ILE A 134 -22.54 -31.14 10.49
N LEU A 135 -21.31 -30.75 10.14
CA LEU A 135 -20.84 -29.36 10.12
C LEU A 135 -20.86 -28.73 8.72
N PHE A 136 -21.47 -29.39 7.74
CA PHE A 136 -21.45 -28.95 6.33
C PHE A 136 -22.00 -27.54 6.14
N GLU A 137 -23.19 -27.24 6.66
CA GLU A 137 -23.81 -25.92 6.48
C GLU A 137 -22.98 -24.79 7.10
N ASP A 138 -22.43 -25.03 8.30
CA ASP A 138 -21.60 -24.05 9.00
C ASP A 138 -20.27 -23.84 8.28
N SER A 139 -19.67 -24.91 7.74
CA SER A 139 -18.47 -24.80 6.92
C SER A 139 -18.69 -24.00 5.64
N ILE A 140 -19.82 -24.16 4.94
CA ILE A 140 -20.12 -23.38 3.73
C ILE A 140 -20.26 -21.89 4.07
N LYS A 141 -20.98 -21.56 5.14
CA LYS A 141 -21.15 -20.17 5.60
C LYS A 141 -19.81 -19.54 5.98
N LEU A 142 -18.95 -20.29 6.68
CA LEU A 142 -17.63 -19.85 7.07
C LEU A 142 -16.71 -19.64 5.87
N ILE A 143 -16.68 -20.59 4.93
CA ILE A 143 -15.89 -20.50 3.69
C ILE A 143 -16.32 -19.28 2.87
N ALA A 144 -17.63 -19.08 2.69
CA ALA A 144 -18.15 -17.93 1.96
C ALA A 144 -17.78 -16.61 2.65
N SER A 145 -17.80 -16.56 3.98
CA SER A 145 -17.43 -15.37 4.76
C SER A 145 -15.94 -15.08 4.66
N ALA A 146 -15.08 -16.11 4.78
CA ALA A 146 -13.64 -15.99 4.64
C ALA A 146 -13.24 -15.49 3.24
N ARG A 147 -13.87 -16.01 2.17
CA ARG A 147 -13.64 -15.54 0.80
C ARG A 147 -14.00 -14.07 0.62
N ARG A 148 -15.17 -13.64 1.11
CA ARG A 148 -15.57 -12.23 1.05
C ARG A 148 -14.61 -11.32 1.81
N ILE A 149 -14.11 -11.76 2.97
CA ILE A 149 -13.11 -11.01 3.74
C ILE A 149 -11.78 -10.93 2.97
N ALA A 150 -11.31 -12.03 2.37
CA ALA A 150 -10.10 -12.05 1.54
C ALA A 150 -10.21 -11.07 0.35
N GLU A 151 -11.34 -11.08 -0.35
CA GLU A 151 -11.63 -10.13 -1.43
C GLU A 151 -11.64 -8.69 -0.92
N SER A 152 -12.26 -8.43 0.22
CA SER A 152 -12.34 -7.09 0.81
C SER A 152 -10.97 -6.56 1.23
N ILE A 153 -10.12 -7.40 1.84
CA ILE A 153 -8.73 -7.03 2.19
C ILE A 153 -7.91 -6.73 0.92
N SER A 154 -8.07 -7.55 -0.12
CA SER A 154 -7.39 -7.37 -1.41
C SER A 154 -7.77 -6.01 -2.03
N ASN A 155 -9.06 -5.68 -1.99
CA ASN A 155 -9.63 -4.46 -2.58
C ASN A 155 -9.53 -3.21 -1.68
N LEU A 156 -9.13 -3.33 -0.42
CA LEU A 156 -9.09 -2.22 0.55
C LEU A 156 -8.27 -1.01 0.02
N GLN A 157 -8.79 0.20 0.07
CA GLN A 157 -8.12 1.38 -0.50
C GLN A 157 -7.74 2.41 0.57
N LEU A 158 -6.83 2.04 1.47
CA LEU A 158 -6.41 2.92 2.56
C LEU A 158 -5.84 4.25 2.05
N PRO A 159 -6.23 5.39 2.66
CA PRO A 159 -5.84 6.70 2.20
C PRO A 159 -4.33 6.88 2.41
N VAL A 160 -3.69 7.55 1.45
CA VAL A 160 -2.25 7.80 1.46
C VAL A 160 -2.03 9.29 1.67
N HIS A 161 -2.01 9.74 2.93
CA HIS A 161 -1.73 11.13 3.26
C HIS A 161 -0.24 11.46 3.13
N LYS A 162 0.62 10.51 3.51
CA LYS A 162 2.08 10.55 3.34
C LYS A 162 2.58 9.33 2.59
N ARG A 163 3.75 9.45 1.98
CA ARG A 163 4.31 8.37 1.14
C ARG A 163 4.73 7.13 1.95
N GLY A 164 5.08 7.32 3.23
CA GLY A 164 5.28 6.22 4.18
C GLY A 164 4.01 5.39 4.43
N ASP A 165 2.85 6.05 4.39
CA ASP A 165 1.56 5.43 4.66
C ASP A 165 1.24 4.36 3.62
N ALA A 166 1.62 4.52 2.35
CA ALA A 166 1.37 3.49 1.34
C ALA A 166 2.10 2.16 1.63
N ILE A 167 3.32 2.20 2.19
CA ILE A 167 4.02 0.96 2.59
C ILE A 167 3.36 0.39 3.83
N GLN A 168 3.03 1.23 4.81
CA GLN A 168 2.33 0.79 6.02
C GLN A 168 0.97 0.18 5.70
N ASN A 169 0.22 0.75 4.75
CA ASN A 169 -1.05 0.25 4.26
C ASN A 169 -0.90 -1.12 3.59
N LEU A 170 0.13 -1.31 2.76
CA LEU A 170 0.44 -2.63 2.19
C LEU A 170 0.84 -3.65 3.26
N ILE A 171 1.63 -3.24 4.27
CA ILE A 171 1.99 -4.10 5.40
C ILE A 171 0.73 -4.49 6.20
N LYS A 172 -0.17 -3.54 6.48
CA LYS A 172 -1.45 -3.79 7.17
C LYS A 172 -2.32 -4.77 6.38
N LYS A 173 -2.47 -4.59 5.07
CA LYS A 173 -3.17 -5.56 4.20
C LYS A 173 -2.57 -6.96 4.33
N LYS A 174 -1.24 -7.06 4.23
CA LYS A 174 -0.52 -8.33 4.39
C LYS A 174 -0.77 -8.96 5.76
N GLN A 175 -0.75 -8.17 6.83
CA GLN A 175 -1.03 -8.64 8.19
C GLN A 175 -2.46 -9.17 8.34
N LEU A 176 -3.46 -8.42 7.86
CA LEU A 176 -4.86 -8.86 7.89
C LEU A 176 -5.06 -10.15 7.09
N MET A 177 -4.41 -10.28 5.93
CA MET A 177 -4.46 -11.50 5.13
C MET A 177 -3.80 -12.70 5.84
N ARG A 178 -2.72 -12.47 6.60
CA ARG A 178 -2.10 -13.51 7.44
C ARG A 178 -2.98 -13.91 8.63
N GLU A 179 -3.60 -12.94 9.29
CA GLU A 179 -4.56 -13.22 10.37
C GLU A 179 -5.70 -14.10 9.84
N LEU A 180 -6.25 -13.76 8.66
CA LEU A 180 -7.25 -14.58 7.99
C LEU A 180 -6.73 -15.99 7.66
N TYR A 181 -5.54 -16.09 7.06
CA TYR A 181 -4.93 -17.38 6.72
C TYR A 181 -4.80 -18.28 7.95
N ASN A 182 -4.21 -17.77 9.04
CA ASN A 182 -4.02 -18.54 10.27
C ASN A 182 -5.36 -19.00 10.86
N SER A 183 -6.36 -18.10 10.93
CA SER A 183 -7.69 -18.44 11.46
C SER A 183 -8.37 -19.56 10.66
N VAL A 184 -8.16 -19.62 9.35
CA VAL A 184 -8.75 -20.67 8.49
C VAL A 184 -7.90 -21.95 8.52
N GLU A 185 -6.57 -21.83 8.57
CA GLU A 185 -5.65 -22.98 8.66
C GLU A 185 -5.85 -23.79 9.95
N ASP A 186 -6.16 -23.14 11.07
CA ASP A 186 -6.46 -23.80 12.34
C ASP A 186 -7.60 -24.83 12.24
N LEU A 187 -8.52 -24.66 11.29
CA LEU A 187 -9.61 -25.59 11.01
C LEU A 187 -9.16 -26.86 10.27
N LEU A 188 -8.02 -26.82 9.56
CA LEU A 188 -7.48 -28.01 8.89
C LEU A 188 -6.97 -29.06 9.89
N ASN A 189 -6.48 -28.62 11.04
CA ASN A 189 -5.93 -29.46 12.11
C ASN A 189 -6.99 -30.10 13.01
N LEU A 190 -8.28 -29.99 12.66
CA LEU A 190 -9.36 -30.68 13.37
C LEU A 190 -9.49 -32.13 12.88
N ASP A 191 -9.22 -33.10 13.76
CA ASP A 191 -9.65 -34.48 13.54
C ASP A 191 -11.15 -34.59 13.79
N ALA A 192 -11.87 -35.23 12.86
CA ALA A 192 -13.34 -35.29 12.82
C ALA A 192 -13.99 -36.05 14.00
N VAL A 193 -13.21 -36.56 14.95
CA VAL A 193 -13.65 -37.48 16.00
C VAL A 193 -14.31 -36.75 17.17
N GLU A 194 -13.98 -35.48 17.43
CA GLU A 194 -14.56 -34.71 18.54
C GLU A 194 -15.43 -33.57 18.01
N ILE A 195 -16.69 -33.89 17.69
CA ILE A 195 -17.70 -32.95 17.17
C ILE A 195 -17.82 -31.68 18.04
N ALA A 196 -17.72 -31.82 19.37
CA ALA A 196 -17.76 -30.70 20.30
C ALA A 196 -16.55 -29.76 20.18
N VAL A 197 -15.35 -30.32 20.02
CA VAL A 197 -14.11 -29.54 19.81
C VAL A 197 -14.10 -28.90 18.42
N ALA A 198 -14.62 -29.59 17.41
CA ALA A 198 -14.82 -29.02 16.09
C ALA A 198 -15.77 -27.83 16.14
N LYS A 199 -16.93 -27.97 16.80
CA LYS A 199 -17.92 -26.89 16.92
C LYS A 199 -17.36 -25.67 17.65
N ASP A 200 -16.67 -25.86 18.78
CA ASP A 200 -16.01 -24.79 19.53
C ASP A 200 -14.98 -24.04 18.66
N LYS A 201 -14.12 -24.77 17.92
CA LYS A 201 -13.17 -24.12 17.00
C LYS A 201 -13.85 -23.40 15.82
N PHE A 202 -14.97 -23.92 15.32
CA PHE A 202 -15.78 -23.22 14.31
C PHE A 202 -16.36 -21.91 14.85
N GLU A 203 -16.85 -21.91 16.09
CA GLU A 203 -17.36 -20.70 16.77
C GLU A 203 -16.23 -19.69 17.04
N GLN A 204 -15.06 -20.15 17.51
CA GLN A 204 -13.87 -19.31 17.71
C GLN A 204 -13.40 -18.69 16.39
N THR A 205 -13.35 -19.46 15.31
CA THR A 205 -12.95 -18.97 13.99
C THR A 205 -13.97 -17.97 13.45
N THR A 206 -15.26 -18.24 13.62
CA THR A 206 -16.33 -17.30 13.24
C THR A 206 -16.23 -15.99 14.00
N THR A 207 -15.89 -16.05 15.29
CA THR A 207 -15.65 -14.87 16.13
C THR A 207 -14.42 -14.09 15.67
N ALA A 208 -13.33 -14.79 15.35
CA ALA A 208 -12.12 -14.17 14.80
C ALA A 208 -12.38 -13.45 13.46
N LEU A 209 -13.18 -14.07 12.58
CA LEU A 209 -13.63 -13.45 11.33
C LEU A 209 -14.52 -12.24 11.58
N GLY A 210 -15.39 -12.29 12.58
CA GLY A 210 -16.20 -11.16 13.03
C GLY A 210 -15.34 -9.97 13.48
N ASN A 211 -14.35 -10.22 14.32
CA ASN A 211 -13.39 -9.21 14.78
C ASN A 211 -12.56 -8.64 13.62
N LEU A 212 -12.14 -9.48 12.66
CA LEU A 212 -11.44 -9.04 11.45
C LEU A 212 -12.32 -8.15 10.59
N LYS A 213 -13.60 -8.49 10.45
CA LYS A 213 -14.58 -7.68 9.72
C LYS A 213 -14.79 -6.33 10.40
N GLU A 214 -14.84 -6.27 11.73
CA GLU A 214 -14.92 -5.02 12.49
C GLU A 214 -13.66 -4.17 12.35
N LYS A 215 -12.47 -4.77 12.48
CA LYS A 215 -11.20 -4.07 12.19
C LYS A 215 -11.22 -3.48 10.77
N LEU A 216 -11.74 -4.23 9.80
CA LEU A 216 -11.85 -3.77 8.42
C LEU A 216 -12.86 -2.61 8.30
N SER A 217 -14.02 -2.68 8.96
CA SER A 217 -15.00 -1.60 8.93
C SER A 217 -14.47 -0.32 9.58
N VAL A 218 -13.75 -0.42 10.71
CA VAL A 218 -13.07 0.74 11.33
C VAL A 218 -12.05 1.36 10.38
N LEU A 219 -11.29 0.53 9.65
CA LEU A 219 -10.32 1.01 8.66
C LEU A 219 -10.99 1.67 7.45
N VAL A 220 -12.16 1.19 7.03
CA VAL A 220 -12.96 1.78 5.94
C VAL A 220 -13.68 3.05 6.42
N GLU A 221 -14.22 3.11 7.64
CA GLU A 221 -14.87 4.30 8.17
C GLU A 221 -13.88 5.46 8.37
N ALA A 222 -12.63 5.14 8.72
CA ALA A 222 -11.54 6.11 8.73
C ALA A 222 -11.23 6.72 7.34
N GLU A 223 -11.74 6.15 6.23
CA GLU A 223 -11.67 6.74 4.88
C GLU A 223 -12.72 7.84 4.65
N THR A 224 -13.83 7.83 5.38
CA THR A 224 -14.90 8.81 5.17
C THR A 224 -14.63 10.09 5.97
N PRO A 225 -14.31 11.24 5.32
CA PRO A 225 -14.24 12.49 6.04
C PRO A 225 -15.63 12.79 6.61
N LYS A 226 -15.75 12.82 7.94
CA LYS A 226 -16.98 13.30 8.58
C LYS A 226 -17.32 14.65 7.97
N PRO A 227 -18.55 14.87 7.46
CA PRO A 227 -18.94 16.19 7.01
C PRO A 227 -18.74 17.13 8.22
N LYS A 228 -17.84 18.09 8.07
CA LYS A 228 -17.74 19.19 9.04
C LYS A 228 -19.07 19.90 8.94
N ASN A 229 -19.92 19.75 9.96
CA ASN A 229 -21.10 20.59 10.12
C ASN A 229 -20.60 22.03 10.14
N LEU A 230 -20.87 22.75 9.05
CA LEU A 230 -20.73 24.19 8.91
C LEU A 230 -22.02 24.84 9.41
#